data_AF-A0A4V3RC75-F1
#
_entry.id   AF-A0A4V3RC75-F1
#
_cell.length_a   1.000
_cell.length_b   1.000
_cell.length_c   1.000
_cell.angle_alpha   90.00
_cell.angle_beta   90.00
_cell.angle_gamma   90.00
#
_symmetry.space_group_name_H-M   'P 1'
#
loop_
_entity.id
_entity.type
_entity.pdbx_description
1 polymer ?
#
loop_
_entity_poly.entity_id
_entity_poly.type
_entity_poly.pdbx_seq_one_letter_code
_entity_poly.pdbx_strand_id
1 'polypeptide(L)'
;MEKISVMRLKRVDFSNSEGKEIPDIEIHPNDDIYNKITEVFEHILSLTLKNKNKSVWESISIYLNSLNDIVQGFPGFKKRPINKEFEEVIDEAIDIAKKNEDNNLRINIIKCKYNIYNV
;
A
#
# COMPACT_ATOMS: atom_id res chain seq x y z
N MET A 1 1.07 -7.53 -71.87
CA MET A 1 0.36 -7.63 -70.58
C MET A 1 1.08 -8.66 -69.73
N GLU A 2 1.91 -8.21 -68.79
CA GLU A 2 2.61 -9.10 -67.87
C GLU A 2 1.66 -9.63 -66.81
N LYS A 3 1.64 -10.96 -66.62
CA LYS A 3 0.89 -11.61 -65.54
C LYS A 3 1.68 -11.45 -64.24
N ILE A 4 1.17 -10.63 -63.33
CA ILE A 4 1.68 -10.56 -61.96
C ILE A 4 1.40 -11.91 -61.28
N SER A 5 2.46 -12.65 -60.97
CA SER A 5 2.38 -13.87 -60.15
C SER A 5 2.27 -13.46 -58.68
N VAL A 6 1.07 -13.55 -58.13
CA VAL A 6 0.84 -13.29 -56.70
C VAL A 6 1.26 -14.54 -55.92
N MET A 7 2.44 -14.49 -55.27
CA MET A 7 2.84 -15.51 -54.30
C MET A 7 1.84 -15.51 -53.14
N ARG A 8 1.06 -16.59 -53.01
CA ARG A 8 0.20 -16.81 -51.85
C ARG A 8 1.09 -17.18 -50.66
N LEU A 9 1.06 -16.38 -49.60
CA LEU A 9 1.66 -16.74 -48.33
C LEU A 9 0.99 -18.01 -47.81
N LYS A 10 1.79 -19.02 -47.42
CA LYS A 10 1.28 -20.24 -46.79
C LYS A 10 0.52 -19.86 -45.51
N ARG A 11 -0.63 -20.51 -45.26
CA ARG A 11 -1.31 -20.43 -43.97
C ARG A 11 -0.32 -20.84 -42.88
N VAL A 12 -0.16 -19.97 -41.90
CA VAL A 12 0.53 -20.27 -40.65
C VAL A 12 -0.53 -20.86 -39.73
N ASP A 13 -0.46 -22.17 -39.50
CA ASP A 13 -1.21 -22.79 -38.41
C ASP A 13 -0.47 -22.47 -37.11
N PHE A 14 -1.11 -21.72 -36.22
CA PHE A 14 -0.62 -21.53 -34.86
C PHE A 14 -0.70 -22.89 -34.15
N SER A 15 0.40 -23.63 -34.16
CA SER A 15 0.53 -24.89 -33.45
C SER A 15 0.40 -24.66 -31.95
N ASN A 16 -0.70 -25.13 -31.37
CA ASN A 16 -0.84 -25.80 -30.07
C ASN A 16 0.11 -25.38 -28.94
N SER A 17 0.30 -24.08 -28.69
CA SER A 17 0.39 -23.67 -27.30
C SER A 17 -1.04 -23.66 -26.80
N GLU A 18 -1.45 -24.70 -26.07
CA GLU A 18 -2.60 -24.56 -25.15
C GLU A 18 -2.41 -23.20 -24.48
N GLY A 19 -3.30 -22.25 -24.76
CA GLY A 19 -3.37 -20.99 -24.04
C GLY A 19 -3.79 -21.31 -22.62
N LYS A 20 -2.90 -21.94 -21.85
CA LYS A 20 -3.00 -21.99 -20.41
C LYS A 20 -2.76 -20.55 -20.02
N GLU A 21 -3.85 -19.86 -19.69
CA GLU A 21 -3.79 -18.69 -18.84
C GLU A 21 -2.74 -19.00 -17.77
N ILE A 22 -1.68 -18.19 -17.75
CA ILE A 22 -0.78 -18.20 -16.61
C ILE A 22 -1.70 -17.79 -15.46
N PRO A 23 -1.97 -18.67 -14.47
CA PRO A 23 -2.85 -18.30 -13.38
C PRO A 23 -2.27 -17.05 -12.74
N ASP A 24 -3.12 -16.03 -12.51
CA ASP A 24 -2.72 -14.86 -11.75
C ASP A 24 -2.07 -15.37 -10.45
N ILE A 25 -0.76 -15.15 -10.33
CA ILE A 25 -0.04 -15.55 -9.13
C ILE A 25 -0.58 -14.64 -8.03
N GLU A 26 -1.32 -15.23 -7.09
CA GLU A 26 -1.82 -14.50 -5.92
C GLU A 26 -0.62 -14.14 -5.03
N ILE A 27 -0.04 -12.96 -5.26
CA ILE A 27 1.07 -12.44 -4.45
C ILE A 27 0.45 -11.89 -3.17
N HIS A 28 0.53 -12.65 -2.08
CA HIS A 28 0.23 -12.13 -0.76
C HIS A 28 1.50 -11.59 -0.10
N PRO A 29 1.41 -10.49 0.66
CA PRO A 29 2.52 -10.12 1.51
C PRO A 29 2.77 -11.27 2.50
N ASN A 30 4.02 -11.69 2.63
CA ASN A 30 4.40 -12.62 3.69
C ASN A 30 4.45 -11.88 5.04
N ASP A 31 4.57 -12.63 6.13
CA ASP A 31 4.60 -12.06 7.48
C ASP A 31 5.67 -10.96 7.64
N ASP A 32 6.82 -11.10 6.98
CA ASP A 32 7.90 -10.12 7.02
C ASP A 32 7.49 -8.75 6.47
N ILE A 33 6.71 -8.71 5.38
CA ILE A 33 6.22 -7.45 4.81
C ILE A 33 5.25 -6.77 5.77
N TYR A 34 4.36 -7.53 6.41
CA TYR A 34 3.44 -6.98 7.41
C TYR A 34 4.19 -6.42 8.62
N ASN A 35 5.14 -7.19 9.16
CA ASN A 35 5.94 -6.76 10.30
C ASN A 35 6.67 -5.45 9.97
N LYS A 36 7.26 -5.35 8.78
CA LYS A 36 7.91 -4.10 8.32
C LYS A 36 6.94 -2.93 8.20
N ILE A 37 5.73 -3.15 7.67
CA ILE A 37 4.71 -2.09 7.58
C ILE A 37 4.29 -1.61 8.98
N THR A 38 4.10 -2.55 9.91
CA THR A 38 3.80 -2.24 11.31
C THR A 38 4.95 -1.48 11.97
N GLU A 39 6.19 -1.94 11.84
CA GLU A 39 7.39 -1.27 12.39
C GLU A 39 7.58 0.14 11.85
N VAL A 40 7.36 0.34 10.54
CA VAL A 40 7.43 1.66 9.90
C VAL A 40 6.33 2.57 10.45
N PHE A 41 5.10 2.06 10.58
CA PHE A 41 4.01 2.85 11.13
C PHE A 41 4.25 3.22 12.59
N GLU A 42 4.71 2.28 13.41
CA GLU A 42 5.15 2.50 14.79
C GLU A 42 6.22 3.60 14.89
N HIS A 43 7.22 3.56 14.01
CA HIS A 43 8.27 4.59 13.96
C HIS A 43 7.70 5.96 13.62
N ILE A 44 6.80 6.04 12.63
CA ILE A 44 6.16 7.29 12.25
C ILE A 44 5.35 7.87 13.41
N LEU A 45 4.57 7.03 14.12
CA LEU A 45 3.80 7.46 15.30
C LEU A 45 4.71 7.92 16.44
N SER A 46 5.80 7.19 16.71
CA SER A 46 6.83 7.60 17.69
C SER A 46 7.40 8.98 17.38
N LEU A 47 7.63 9.30 16.10
CA LEU A 47 8.03 10.66 15.68
C LEU A 47 6.92 11.68 15.92
N THR A 48 5.66 11.33 15.67
CA THR A 48 4.50 12.20 15.98
C THR A 48 4.43 12.54 17.46
N LEU A 49 4.56 11.54 18.33
CA LEU A 49 4.44 11.71 19.79
C LEU A 49 5.61 12.52 20.38
N LYS A 50 6.83 12.36 19.83
CA LYS A 50 8.03 13.03 20.34
C LYS A 50 8.23 14.46 19.83
N ASN A 51 7.63 14.81 18.69
CA ASN A 51 7.83 16.12 18.08
C ASN A 51 6.59 17.00 18.23
N LYS A 52 6.80 18.30 18.46
CA LYS A 52 5.73 19.32 18.48
C LYS A 52 5.94 20.40 17.42
N ASN A 53 6.86 20.15 16.49
CA ASN A 53 7.20 21.11 15.44
C ASN A 53 6.31 20.85 14.22
N LYS A 54 5.61 21.90 13.78
CA LYS A 54 4.70 21.85 12.64
C LYS A 54 5.38 21.39 11.34
N SER A 55 6.60 21.83 11.04
CA SER A 55 7.29 21.40 9.80
C SER A 55 7.65 19.92 9.81
N VAL A 56 7.96 19.38 10.99
CA VAL A 56 8.18 17.94 11.18
C VAL A 56 6.88 17.17 10.97
N TRP A 57 5.75 17.69 11.45
CA TRP A 57 4.44 17.07 11.26
C TRP A 57 3.94 17.08 9.82
N GLU A 58 4.24 18.14 9.07
CA GLU A 58 4.00 18.18 7.61
C GLU A 58 4.80 17.07 6.91
N SER A 59 6.07 16.87 7.30
CA SER A 59 6.92 15.79 6.77
C SER A 59 6.39 14.40 7.16
N ILE A 60 5.97 14.23 8.41
CA ILE A 60 5.32 13.00 8.89
C ILE A 60 4.05 12.70 8.09
N SER A 61 3.24 13.71 7.80
CA SER A 61 2.01 13.55 7.02
C SER A 61 2.30 13.03 5.61
N ILE A 62 3.41 13.44 5.00
CA ILE A 62 3.89 12.91 3.71
C ILE A 62 4.25 11.43 3.85
N TYR A 63 5.00 11.05 4.89
CA TYR A 63 5.36 9.64 5.10
C TYR A 63 4.16 8.73 5.36
N LEU A 64 3.16 9.20 6.11
CA LEU A 64 1.91 8.47 6.31
C LEU A 64 1.17 8.24 4.99
N ASN A 65 1.11 9.26 4.12
CA ASN A 65 0.51 9.11 2.80
C ASN A 65 1.28 8.10 1.94
N SER A 66 2.61 8.17 1.92
CA SER A 66 3.42 7.20 1.17
C SER A 66 3.23 5.77 1.69
N LEU A 67 3.16 5.58 3.01
CA LEU A 67 2.87 4.27 3.60
C LEU A 67 1.48 3.78 3.20
N ASN A 68 0.49 4.65 3.25
CA ASN A 68 -0.87 4.35 2.82
C ASN A 68 -0.93 3.91 1.34
N ASP A 69 -0.23 4.63 0.46
CA ASP A 69 -0.19 4.33 -0.97
C ASP A 69 0.51 2.98 -1.24
N ILE A 70 1.57 2.66 -0.49
CA ILE A 70 2.24 1.35 -0.56
C ILE A 70 1.28 0.23 -0.15
N VAL A 71 0.56 0.40 0.96
CA VAL A 71 -0.39 -0.60 1.47
C VAL A 71 -1.53 -0.82 0.47
N GLN A 72 -2.10 0.25 -0.08
CA GLN A 72 -3.20 0.16 -1.06
C GLN A 72 -2.74 -0.37 -2.42
N GLY A 73 -1.49 -0.10 -2.80
CA GLY A 73 -0.91 -0.56 -4.05
C GLY A 73 -0.46 -2.02 -4.03
N PHE A 74 -0.47 -2.68 -2.86
CA PHE A 74 -0.02 -4.07 -2.74
C PHE A 74 -1.19 -5.04 -2.96
N PRO A 75 -1.21 -5.80 -4.08
CA PRO A 75 -2.27 -6.77 -4.35
C PRO A 75 -2.33 -7.81 -3.22
N GLY A 76 -3.53 -8.16 -2.75
CA GLY A 76 -3.68 -9.20 -1.72
C GLY A 76 -3.25 -8.82 -0.31
N PHE A 77 -3.00 -7.54 -0.01
CA PHE A 77 -2.81 -7.05 1.36
C PHE A 77 -4.11 -7.21 2.16
N LYS A 78 -4.06 -8.01 3.23
CA LYS A 78 -5.16 -8.32 4.15
C LYS A 78 -4.88 -7.67 5.50
N LYS A 79 -5.82 -6.86 5.97
CA LYS A 79 -5.76 -6.21 7.27
C LYS A 79 -5.53 -7.21 8.41
N ARG A 80 -4.70 -6.85 9.38
CA ARG A 80 -4.40 -7.68 10.56
C ARG A 80 -5.13 -7.18 11.81
N PRO A 81 -5.43 -8.04 12.78
CA PRO A 81 -5.88 -7.56 14.09
C PRO A 81 -4.78 -6.68 14.71
N ILE A 82 -5.19 -5.57 15.30
CA ILE A 82 -4.31 -4.71 16.07
C ILE A 82 -4.28 -5.18 17.53
N ASN A 83 -3.10 -5.09 18.17
CA ASN A 83 -3.01 -5.33 19.61
C ASN A 83 -3.42 -4.06 20.38
N LYS A 84 -3.97 -4.23 21.58
CA LYS A 84 -4.54 -3.13 22.36
C LYS A 84 -3.51 -2.05 22.72
N GLU A 85 -2.29 -2.44 23.07
CA GLU A 85 -1.21 -1.51 23.44
C GLU A 85 -0.87 -0.57 22.28
N PHE A 86 -0.76 -1.13 21.07
CA PHE A 86 -0.47 -0.34 19.89
C PHE A 86 -1.67 0.50 19.43
N GLU A 87 -2.89 0.02 19.64
CA GLU A 87 -4.09 0.82 19.40
C GLU A 87 -4.12 2.08 20.28
N GLU A 88 -3.75 1.97 21.56
CA GLU A 88 -3.64 3.12 22.48
C GLU A 88 -2.60 4.15 21.99
N VAL A 89 -1.47 3.69 21.44
CA VAL A 89 -0.44 4.56 20.83
C VAL A 89 -0.99 5.34 19.63
N ILE A 90 -1.78 4.68 18.76
CA ILE A 90 -2.41 5.33 17.61
C ILE A 90 -3.40 6.39 18.08
N ASP A 91 -4.26 6.04 19.04
CA ASP A 91 -5.29 6.93 19.55
C ASP A 91 -4.68 8.16 20.24
N GLU A 92 -3.57 7.99 20.98
CA GLU A 92 -2.80 9.11 21.52
C GLU A 92 -2.27 10.05 20.42
N ALA A 93 -1.70 9.50 19.35
CA ALA A 93 -1.20 10.29 18.23
C ALA A 93 -2.32 11.06 17.51
N ILE A 94 -3.49 10.45 17.34
CA ILE A 94 -4.71 11.10 16.81
C ILE A 94 -5.14 12.26 17.71
N ASP A 95 -5.13 12.05 19.02
CA ASP A 95 -5.50 13.07 20.00
C ASP A 95 -4.52 14.24 20.03
N ILE A 96 -3.21 13.98 19.91
CA ILE A 96 -2.21 15.04 19.77
C ILE A 96 -2.45 15.86 18.50
N ALA A 97 -2.64 15.20 17.36
CA ALA A 97 -2.92 15.89 16.10
C ALA A 97 -4.20 16.74 16.21
N LYS A 98 -5.26 16.21 16.85
CA LYS A 98 -6.52 16.91 17.10
C LYS A 98 -6.35 18.13 18.01
N LYS A 99 -5.64 17.99 19.13
CA LYS A 99 -5.40 19.09 20.10
C LYS A 99 -4.62 20.25 19.49
N ASN A 100 -3.82 19.97 18.48
CA ASN A 100 -3.02 20.97 17.78
C ASN A 100 -3.64 21.40 16.44
N GLU A 101 -4.91 21.05 16.20
CA GLU A 101 -5.68 21.44 15.02
C GLU A 101 -5.08 20.99 13.67
N ASP A 102 -4.19 20.00 13.68
CA ASP A 102 -3.60 19.44 12.47
C ASP A 102 -4.48 18.32 11.89
N ASN A 103 -5.47 18.74 11.10
CA ASN A 103 -6.42 17.82 10.48
C ASN A 103 -5.76 16.88 9.45
N ASN A 104 -4.70 17.32 8.77
CA ASN A 104 -4.03 16.51 7.76
C ASN A 104 -3.32 15.33 8.41
N LEU A 105 -2.52 15.61 9.45
CA LEU A 105 -1.84 14.59 10.23
C LEU A 105 -2.85 13.60 10.82
N ARG A 106 -3.93 14.11 11.44
CA ARG A 106 -4.98 13.29 12.03
C ARG A 106 -5.61 12.34 11.00
N ILE A 107 -6.01 12.87 9.85
CA ILE A 107 -6.65 12.07 8.78
C ILE A 107 -5.70 11.00 8.26
N ASN A 108 -4.42 11.32 8.08
CA ASN A 108 -3.46 10.37 7.54
C ASN A 108 -3.15 9.24 8.53
N ILE A 109 -3.07 9.53 9.83
CA ILE A 109 -2.94 8.49 10.87
C ILE A 109 -4.14 7.54 10.83
N ILE A 110 -5.36 8.08 10.76
CA ILE A 110 -6.60 7.28 10.70
C ILE A 110 -6.64 6.41 9.45
N LYS A 111 -6.25 6.96 8.29
CA LYS A 111 -6.18 6.20 7.03
C LYS A 111 -5.22 5.02 7.14
N CYS A 112 -4.01 5.24 7.68
CA CYS A 112 -3.06 4.15 7.92
C CYS A 112 -3.63 3.11 8.88
N LYS A 113 -4.22 3.52 10.02
CA LYS A 113 -4.88 2.60 10.97
C LYS A 113 -5.89 1.71 10.25
N TYR A 114 -6.79 2.32 9.48
CA TYR A 114 -7.86 1.61 8.78
C TYR A 114 -7.36 0.69 7.67
N ASN A 115 -6.31 1.06 6.93
CA ASN A 115 -5.83 0.25 5.81
C ASN A 115 -4.89 -0.87 6.23
N ILE A 116 -4.21 -0.72 7.37
CA ILE A 116 -3.30 -1.75 7.90
C ILE A 116 -4.05 -2.75 8.80
N TYR A 117 -5.00 -2.27 9.61
CA TYR A 117 -5.61 -3.07 10.68
C TYR A 117 -7.12 -3.27 10.56
N ASN A 118 -7.60 -4.36 11.15
CA ASN A 118 -9.01 -4.60 11.41
C ASN A 118 -9.39 -3.77 12.65
N VAL A 119 -10.21 -2.76 12.43
CA VAL A 119 -10.71 -1.81 13.43
C VAL A 119 -12.23 -1.94 13.54
#